data_AF-A0A1N7R8Q0-F1
#
_entry.id   AF-A0A1N7R8Q0-F1
#
_cell.length_a   1.000
_cell.length_b   1.000
_cell.length_c   1.000
_cell.angle_alpha   90.00
_cell.angle_beta   90.00
_cell.angle_gamma   90.00
#
_symmetry.space_group_name_H-M   'P 1'
#
loop_
_entity.id
_entity.type
_entity.pdbx_description
1 polymer ?
#
loop_
_entity_poly.entity_id
_entity_poly.type
_entity_poly.pdbx_seq_one_letter_code
_entity_poly.pdbx_strand_id
1 'polypeptide(L)'
;MIKERDILLHRLSSTFYKNNHQEHCGFSIVADGWEDLASQPGYAQDVINEKLINECDFVIAVFKHKLGSATKNSDGSVRAPSGTAEELLQSLDIKKLDKPIGMTYFFHAAPVISLDAPDKQAKEEQWFKLQDFKKELQNRIMYKSYSDPQDLLRLVALDLEKSIKDYIIPRT
;
A
#
# COMPACT_ATOMS: atom_id res chain seq x y z
N MET A 1 -9.97 7.32 1.26
CA MET A 1 -9.19 6.15 1.67
C MET A 1 -10.12 4.99 1.98
N ILE A 2 -11.20 5.18 2.76
CA ILE A 2 -12.22 4.15 3.02
C ILE A 2 -12.64 3.45 1.71
N LYS A 3 -13.09 4.21 0.69
CA LYS A 3 -13.51 3.62 -0.60
C LYS A 3 -12.42 2.84 -1.33
N GLU A 4 -11.17 3.32 -1.33
CA GLU A 4 -10.05 2.66 -2.00
C GLU A 4 -9.60 1.38 -1.28
N ARG A 5 -9.67 1.37 0.05
CA ARG A 5 -9.35 0.20 0.86
C ARG A 5 -10.46 -0.84 0.79
N ASP A 6 -11.71 -0.43 1.00
CA ASP A 6 -12.90 -1.30 0.96
C ASP A 6 -12.99 -2.04 -0.37
N ILE A 7 -12.72 -1.36 -1.49
CA ILE A 7 -12.81 -2.01 -2.80
C ILE A 7 -11.75 -3.09 -2.97
N LEU A 8 -10.52 -2.87 -2.47
CA LEU A 8 -9.46 -3.87 -2.57
C LEU A 8 -9.76 -5.06 -1.67
N LEU A 9 -10.08 -4.83 -0.40
CA LEU A 9 -10.37 -5.92 0.55
C LEU A 9 -11.55 -6.79 0.10
N HIS A 10 -12.65 -6.18 -0.35
CA HIS A 10 -13.87 -6.94 -0.64
C HIS A 10 -13.99 -7.42 -2.08
N ARG A 11 -13.29 -6.81 -3.04
CA ARG A 11 -13.48 -7.13 -4.46
C ARG A 11 -12.24 -7.68 -5.15
N LEU A 12 -11.03 -7.44 -4.66
CA LEU A 12 -9.80 -7.83 -5.38
C LEU A 12 -9.75 -9.32 -5.71
N SER A 13 -9.87 -10.20 -4.72
CA SER A 13 -9.88 -11.65 -4.95
C SER A 13 -10.99 -12.10 -5.89
N SER A 14 -12.20 -11.54 -5.76
CA SER A 14 -13.33 -11.87 -6.62
C SER A 14 -13.11 -11.41 -8.08
N THR A 15 -12.50 -10.24 -8.26
CA THR A 15 -12.17 -9.68 -9.57
C THR A 15 -11.04 -10.46 -10.20
N PHE A 16 -10.05 -10.87 -9.41
CA PHE A 16 -8.94 -11.70 -9.85
C PHE A 16 -9.43 -13.04 -10.42
N TYR A 17 -10.37 -13.67 -9.72
CA TYR A 17 -11.02 -14.90 -10.18
C TYR A 17 -11.90 -14.66 -11.43
N LYS A 18 -12.85 -13.73 -11.37
CA LYS A 18 -13.85 -13.52 -12.45
C LYS A 18 -13.25 -13.08 -13.78
N ASN A 19 -12.08 -12.45 -13.75
CA ASN A 19 -11.38 -11.99 -14.94
C ASN A 19 -10.28 -12.95 -15.41
N ASN A 20 -10.29 -14.20 -14.91
CA ASN A 20 -9.36 -15.28 -15.27
C ASN A 20 -7.87 -15.02 -14.97
N HIS A 21 -7.54 -14.05 -14.11
CA HIS A 21 -6.14 -13.82 -13.72
C HIS A 21 -5.56 -15.05 -13.00
N GLN A 22 -6.37 -15.71 -12.15
CA GLN A 22 -5.97 -16.95 -11.47
C GLN A 22 -5.64 -18.09 -12.44
N GLU A 23 -6.40 -18.23 -13.54
CA GLU A 23 -6.10 -19.25 -14.55
C GLU A 23 -4.80 -18.91 -15.29
N HIS A 24 -4.58 -17.63 -15.57
CA HIS A 24 -3.40 -17.17 -16.29
C HIS A 24 -2.10 -17.28 -15.48
N CYS A 25 -2.13 -17.06 -14.16
CA CYS A 25 -0.94 -17.14 -13.31
C CYS A 25 -0.86 -18.44 -12.49
N GLY A 26 -1.96 -19.18 -12.33
CA GLY A 26 -2.01 -20.42 -11.53
C GLY A 26 -2.16 -20.21 -10.02
N PHE A 27 -2.38 -18.99 -9.55
CA PHE A 27 -2.47 -18.66 -8.12
C PHE A 27 -3.80 -17.98 -7.77
N SER A 28 -4.33 -18.33 -6.60
CA SER A 28 -5.39 -17.55 -5.94
C SER A 28 -4.76 -16.47 -5.07
N ILE A 29 -5.45 -15.34 -4.90
CA ILE A 29 -5.01 -14.27 -4.02
C ILE A 29 -6.04 -14.01 -2.91
N VAL A 30 -5.56 -13.59 -1.76
CA VAL A 30 -6.37 -13.08 -0.65
C VAL A 30 -5.87 -11.69 -0.30
N ALA A 31 -6.79 -10.74 -0.18
CA ALA A 31 -6.48 -9.39 0.30
C ALA A 31 -6.74 -9.33 1.80
N ASP A 32 -5.72 -8.98 2.57
CA ASP A 32 -5.81 -8.81 4.02
C ASP A 32 -5.46 -7.36 4.40
N GLY A 33 -6.06 -6.86 5.48
CA GLY A 33 -5.81 -5.54 6.01
C GLY A 33 -5.79 -5.54 7.53
N TRP A 34 -5.08 -4.58 8.12
CA TRP A 34 -4.84 -4.50 9.56
C TRP A 34 -6.08 -4.51 10.49
N GLU A 35 -7.30 -4.32 9.97
CA GLU A 35 -8.54 -4.37 10.78
C GLU A 35 -8.91 -5.79 11.21
N ASP A 36 -8.42 -6.82 10.50
CA ASP A 36 -8.66 -8.22 10.86
C ASP A 36 -7.71 -8.70 11.98
N LEU A 37 -6.75 -7.85 12.40
CA LEU A 37 -5.93 -8.07 13.58
C LEU A 37 -6.71 -7.68 14.84
N ALA A 38 -7.05 -8.66 15.67
CA ALA A 38 -7.62 -8.44 17.00
C ALA A 38 -6.77 -7.42 17.79
N SER A 39 -7.41 -6.44 18.44
CA SER A 39 -6.70 -5.43 19.24
C SER A 39 -5.81 -6.09 20.29
N GLN A 40 -4.49 -5.92 20.17
CA GLN A 40 -3.51 -6.41 21.13
C GLN A 40 -2.89 -5.24 21.91
N PRO A 41 -2.59 -5.41 23.21
CA PRO A 41 -1.78 -4.45 23.95
C PRO A 41 -0.33 -4.47 23.44
N GLY A 42 0.09 -3.40 22.78
CA GLY A 42 1.41 -3.21 22.17
C GLY A 42 1.39 -2.04 21.18
N TYR A 43 2.54 -1.61 20.67
CA TYR A 43 2.60 -0.68 19.54
C TYR A 43 1.92 -1.36 18.34
N ALA A 44 0.73 -0.90 17.96
CA ALA A 44 -0.09 -1.52 16.91
C ALA A 44 0.70 -1.78 15.61
N GLN A 45 1.67 -0.92 15.30
CA GLN A 45 2.54 -1.07 14.13
C GLN A 45 3.48 -2.29 14.22
N ASP A 46 3.99 -2.63 15.40
CA ASP A 46 4.89 -3.79 15.56
C ASP A 46 4.15 -5.10 15.29
N VAL A 47 2.89 -5.19 15.75
CA VAL A 47 2.02 -6.36 15.50
C VAL A 47 1.64 -6.48 14.02
N ILE A 48 1.32 -5.36 13.36
CA ILE A 48 1.06 -5.33 11.91
C ILE A 48 2.30 -5.80 11.15
N ASN A 49 3.47 -5.28 11.51
CA ASN A 49 4.72 -5.64 10.84
C ASN A 49 5.06 -7.12 11.00
N GLU A 50 4.87 -7.67 12.21
CA GLU A 50 5.18 -9.07 12.48
C GLU A 50 4.23 -10.03 11.75
N LYS A 51 2.93 -9.75 11.78
CA LYS A 51 1.90 -10.69 11.32
C LYS A 51 1.50 -10.53 9.85
N LEU A 52 1.48 -9.32 9.32
CA LEU A 52 1.04 -9.08 7.94
C LEU A 52 2.21 -9.01 6.97
N ILE A 53 3.28 -8.27 7.32
CA ILE A 53 4.38 -8.03 6.36
C ILE A 53 5.23 -9.29 6.17
N ASN A 54 5.54 -10.02 7.25
CA ASN A 54 6.42 -11.19 7.15
C ASN A 54 5.74 -12.43 6.54
N GLU A 55 4.41 -12.46 6.49
CA GLU A 55 3.65 -13.62 5.98
C GLU A 55 3.00 -13.36 4.61
N CYS A 56 3.15 -12.16 4.04
CA CYS A 56 2.57 -11.81 2.75
C CYS A 56 3.57 -11.91 1.59
N ASP A 57 3.06 -12.19 0.39
CA ASP A 57 3.85 -12.15 -0.86
C ASP A 57 3.95 -10.73 -1.45
N PHE A 58 2.94 -9.89 -1.19
CA PHE A 58 2.79 -8.57 -1.78
C PHE A 58 2.33 -7.54 -0.74
N VAL A 59 2.94 -6.35 -0.77
CA VAL A 59 2.49 -5.17 -0.02
C VAL A 59 1.94 -4.15 -1.01
N ILE A 60 0.66 -3.81 -0.89
CA ILE A 60 -0.01 -2.82 -1.75
C ILE A 60 -0.24 -1.53 -0.95
N ALA A 61 0.57 -0.51 -1.23
CA ALA A 61 0.46 0.80 -0.60
C ALA A 61 -0.38 1.75 -1.48
N VAL A 62 -1.47 2.29 -0.93
CA VAL A 62 -2.38 3.19 -1.65
C VAL A 62 -2.41 4.56 -0.98
N PHE A 63 -2.01 5.59 -1.71
CA PHE A 63 -1.99 6.97 -1.24
C PHE A 63 -2.95 7.84 -2.05
N LYS A 64 -3.83 8.58 -1.35
CA LYS A 64 -4.71 9.56 -1.97
C LYS A 64 -4.13 10.97 -1.94
N HIS A 65 -4.39 11.71 -0.87
CA HIS A 65 -3.94 13.11 -0.72
C HIS A 65 -3.15 13.36 0.57
N LYS A 66 -2.90 12.32 1.37
CA LYS A 66 -2.22 12.44 2.66
C LYS A 66 -1.19 11.31 2.79
N LEU A 67 -0.04 11.63 3.37
CA LEU A 67 0.96 10.62 3.73
C LEU A 67 0.57 9.90 5.03
N GLY A 68 0.05 10.65 6.00
CA GLY A 68 -0.31 10.15 7.33
C GLY A 68 0.53 10.78 8.44
N SER A 69 0.54 10.10 9.59
CA SER A 69 1.30 10.48 10.78
C SER A 69 2.49 9.56 10.96
N ALA A 70 3.63 10.12 11.33
CA ALA A 70 4.85 9.35 11.56
C ALA A 70 4.66 8.28 12.64
N THR A 71 5.22 7.11 12.38
CA THR A 71 5.34 6.06 13.39
C THR A 71 6.56 6.33 14.27
N LYS A 72 6.51 5.83 15.50
CA LYS A 72 7.53 6.11 16.51
C LYS A 72 8.01 4.84 17.18
N ASN A 73 9.28 4.82 17.54
CA ASN A 73 9.86 3.83 18.43
C ASN A 73 9.42 4.08 19.88
N SER A 74 9.71 3.11 20.77
CA SER A 74 9.40 3.20 22.19
C SER A 74 10.08 4.38 22.89
N ASP A 75 11.21 4.85 22.36
CA ASP A 75 11.94 6.03 22.83
C ASP A 75 11.39 7.37 22.27
N GLY A 76 10.33 7.32 21.46
CA GLY A 76 9.70 8.48 20.83
C GLY A 76 10.38 8.97 19.55
N SER A 77 11.49 8.36 19.13
CA SER A 77 12.15 8.68 17.86
C SER A 77 11.27 8.28 16.67
N VAL A 78 11.33 9.05 15.58
CA VAL A 78 10.57 8.76 14.36
C VAL A 78 11.17 7.55 13.67
N ARG A 79 10.32 6.57 13.38
CA ARG A 79 10.70 5.33 12.69
C ARG A 79 10.43 5.41 11.19
N ALA A 80 9.23 5.84 10.80
CA ALA A 80 8.83 6.02 9.42
C ALA A 80 7.85 7.20 9.27
N PRO A 81 7.72 7.80 8.07
CA PRO A 81 6.91 9.00 7.88
C PRO A 81 5.40 8.73 7.93
N SER A 82 4.97 7.48 7.76
CA SER A 82 3.64 6.98 8.09
C SER A 82 3.60 5.45 8.23
N GLY A 83 2.53 4.89 8.79
CA GLY A 83 2.35 3.42 8.89
C GLY A 83 2.38 2.72 7.53
N THR A 84 1.59 3.22 6.56
CA THR A 84 1.62 2.70 5.17
C THR A 84 2.98 2.87 4.51
N ALA A 85 3.71 3.95 4.82
CA ALA A 85 5.07 4.12 4.33
C ALA A 85 6.05 3.15 5.01
N GLU A 86 5.86 2.85 6.30
CA GLU A 86 6.66 1.86 7.03
C GLU A 86 6.53 0.48 6.38
N GLU A 87 5.29 0.04 6.16
CA GLU A 87 4.98 -1.25 5.53
C GLU A 87 5.67 -1.39 4.16
N LEU A 88 5.56 -0.34 3.34
CA LEU A 88 6.18 -0.28 2.02
C LEU A 88 7.72 -0.25 2.09
N LEU A 89 8.30 0.52 3.01
CA LEU A 89 9.74 0.62 3.16
C LEU A 89 10.34 -0.71 3.65
N GLN A 90 9.61 -1.45 4.49
CA GLN A 90 10.02 -2.79 4.91
C GLN A 90 10.01 -3.80 3.77
N SER A 91 9.03 -3.75 2.86
CA SER A 91 9.01 -4.60 1.66
C SER A 91 10.19 -4.28 0.72
N LEU A 92 10.76 -3.08 0.81
CA LEU A 92 11.90 -2.65 0.01
C LEU A 92 13.26 -2.98 0.65
N ASP A 93 13.32 -3.43 1.90
CA ASP A 93 14.59 -3.69 2.58
C ASP A 93 15.37 -4.82 1.90
N ILE A 94 16.50 -4.49 1.27
CA ILE A 94 17.36 -5.44 0.54
C ILE A 94 18.05 -6.46 1.44
N LYS A 95 18.00 -6.28 2.75
CA LYS A 95 18.63 -7.21 3.72
C LYS A 95 17.73 -8.38 4.10
N LYS A 96 16.44 -8.35 3.78
CA LYS A 96 15.51 -9.46 4.02
C LYS A 96 15.53 -10.42 2.82
N LEU A 97 15.82 -11.69 3.08
CA LEU A 97 15.96 -12.75 2.06
C LEU A 97 14.62 -13.07 1.39
N ASP A 98 13.54 -13.08 2.17
CA ASP A 98 12.16 -13.42 1.74
C ASP A 98 11.22 -12.24 1.99
N LYS A 99 11.44 -11.13 1.28
CA LYS A 99 10.63 -9.92 1.44
C LYS A 99 9.46 -9.90 0.46
N PRO A 100 8.29 -9.37 0.87
CA PRO A 100 7.20 -9.17 -0.05
C PRO A 100 7.55 -8.17 -1.15
N ILE A 101 6.89 -8.31 -2.30
CA ILE A 101 7.01 -7.37 -3.41
C ILE A 101 6.13 -6.14 -3.10
N GLY A 102 6.76 -4.99 -2.98
CA GLY A 102 6.05 -3.72 -2.78
C GLY A 102 5.47 -3.16 -4.08
N MET A 103 4.21 -2.72 -4.03
CA MET A 103 3.53 -1.99 -5.11
C MET A 103 2.90 -0.71 -4.56
N THR A 104 3.05 0.41 -5.28
CA THR A 104 2.53 1.70 -4.80
C THR A 104 1.57 2.36 -5.80
N TYR A 105 0.44 2.86 -5.31
CA TYR A 105 -0.57 3.54 -6.12
C TYR A 105 -0.90 4.92 -5.55
N PHE A 106 -0.76 5.96 -6.37
CA PHE A 106 -1.04 7.34 -6.00
C PHE A 106 -2.26 7.88 -6.74
N PHE A 107 -3.15 8.59 -6.06
CA PHE A 107 -4.25 9.26 -6.75
C PHE A 107 -3.69 10.36 -7.66
N HIS A 108 -4.19 10.45 -8.91
CA HIS A 108 -3.57 11.34 -9.90
C HIS A 108 -3.82 12.83 -9.62
N ALA A 109 -4.90 13.19 -8.92
CA ALA A 109 -5.30 14.58 -8.76
C ALA A 109 -4.86 15.14 -7.40
N ALA A 110 -4.59 16.44 -7.39
CA ALA A 110 -4.38 17.19 -6.15
C ALA A 110 -5.68 17.27 -5.33
N PRO A 111 -5.59 17.42 -3.99
CA PRO A 111 -6.77 17.66 -3.17
C PRO A 111 -7.46 18.96 -3.55
N VAL A 112 -8.80 18.93 -3.62
CA VAL A 112 -9.61 20.15 -3.68
C VAL A 112 -9.70 20.71 -2.26
N ILE A 113 -9.15 21.92 -2.05
CA ILE A 113 -9.11 22.59 -0.75
C ILE A 113 -9.87 23.92 -0.87
N SER A 114 -10.86 24.13 -0.01
CA SER A 114 -11.55 25.43 0.08
C SER A 114 -10.60 26.45 0.72
N LEU A 115 -10.62 27.69 0.21
CA LEU A 115 -9.77 28.78 0.70
C LEU A 115 -10.04 29.08 2.18
N ASP A 116 -11.29 28.98 2.60
CA ASP A 116 -11.74 29.28 3.97
C ASP A 116 -11.79 28.03 4.86
N ALA A 117 -11.22 26.90 4.41
CA ALA A 117 -11.21 25.69 5.21
C ALA A 117 -10.31 25.87 6.44
N PRO A 118 -10.80 25.60 7.67
CA PRO A 118 -10.00 25.73 8.89
C PRO A 118 -8.81 24.77 8.92
N ASP A 119 -8.86 23.68 8.14
CA ASP A 119 -7.81 22.68 8.02
C ASP A 119 -6.98 22.81 6.73
N LYS A 120 -7.07 23.94 6.01
CA LYS A 120 -6.34 24.19 4.75
C LYS A 120 -4.85 23.91 4.89
N GLN A 121 -4.19 24.55 5.86
CA GLN A 121 -2.75 24.40 6.06
C GLN A 121 -2.36 22.93 6.34
N ALA A 122 -3.11 22.25 7.21
CA ALA A 122 -2.84 20.84 7.52
C ALA A 122 -3.03 19.91 6.29
N LYS A 123 -3.99 20.20 5.41
CA LYS A 123 -4.19 19.48 4.15
C LYS A 123 -3.05 19.73 3.16
N GLU A 124 -2.59 20.97 3.05
CA GLU A 124 -1.46 21.34 2.20
C GLU A 124 -0.17 20.67 2.67
N GLU A 125 0.13 20.72 3.97
CA GLU A 125 1.29 20.05 4.57
C GLU A 125 1.30 18.53 4.31
N GLN A 126 0.15 17.86 4.47
CA GLN A 126 0.02 16.43 4.19
C GLN A 126 0.22 16.09 2.71
N TRP A 127 -0.23 16.97 1.82
CA TRP A 127 -0.02 16.82 0.39
C TRP A 127 1.46 16.98 0.03
N PHE A 128 2.14 18.00 0.57
CA PHE A 128 3.57 18.21 0.32
C PHE A 128 4.40 17.03 0.82
N LYS A 129 4.15 16.55 2.04
CA LYS A 129 4.79 15.33 2.58
C LYS A 129 4.61 14.14 1.64
N LEU A 130 3.41 13.95 1.11
CA LEU A 130 3.13 12.87 0.17
C LEU A 130 3.90 13.03 -1.15
N GLN A 131 3.99 14.25 -1.68
CA GLN A 131 4.74 14.51 -2.91
C GLN A 131 6.24 14.27 -2.72
N ASP A 132 6.80 14.66 -1.57
CA ASP A 132 8.21 14.42 -1.28
C ASP A 132 8.50 12.94 -1.09
N PHE A 133 7.66 12.21 -0.34
CA PHE A 133 7.75 10.76 -0.24
C PHE A 133 7.63 10.06 -1.61
N LYS A 134 6.73 10.53 -2.48
CA LYS A 134 6.60 10.02 -3.84
C LYS A 134 7.91 10.18 -4.63
N LYS A 135 8.60 11.32 -4.52
CA LYS A 135 9.90 11.56 -5.16
C LYS A 135 10.98 10.61 -4.64
N GLU A 136 11.03 10.40 -3.33
CA GLU A 136 11.99 9.47 -2.69
C GLU A 136 11.84 8.02 -3.20
N LEU A 137 10.62 7.63 -3.57
CA LEU A 137 10.31 6.29 -4.07
C LEU A 137 10.57 6.08 -5.56
N GLN A 138 10.69 7.14 -6.37
CA GLN A 138 10.66 7.03 -7.85
C GLN A 138 11.70 6.05 -8.42
N ASN A 139 12.84 5.88 -7.76
CA ASN A 139 13.93 5.02 -8.22
C ASN A 139 13.98 3.65 -7.53
N ARG A 140 13.03 3.35 -6.64
CA ARG A 140 13.10 2.19 -5.73
C ARG A 140 11.96 1.19 -5.91
N ILE A 141 10.84 1.60 -6.47
CA ILE A 141 9.63 0.78 -6.53
C ILE A 141 8.79 1.06 -7.77
N MET A 142 8.02 0.06 -8.21
CA MET A 142 6.94 0.28 -9.16
C MET A 142 5.87 1.15 -8.51
N TYR A 143 5.64 2.33 -9.07
CA TYR A 143 4.50 3.14 -8.70
C TYR A 143 3.64 3.48 -9.92
N LYS A 144 2.32 3.53 -9.71
CA LYS A 144 1.35 3.96 -10.72
C LYS A 144 0.41 5.01 -10.16
N SER A 145 -0.25 5.74 -11.06
CA SER A 145 -1.31 6.66 -10.68
C SER A 145 -2.68 6.06 -11.00
N TYR A 146 -3.69 6.33 -10.18
CA TYR A 146 -5.08 5.89 -10.38
C TYR A 146 -6.06 7.06 -10.33
N SER A 147 -7.21 6.94 -11.01
CA SER A 147 -8.24 8.00 -11.10
C SER A 147 -9.45 7.83 -10.20
N ASP A 148 -9.74 6.61 -9.82
CA ASP A 148 -10.89 6.27 -9.00
C ASP A 148 -10.72 4.85 -8.45
N PRO A 149 -11.58 4.41 -7.51
CA PRO A 149 -11.46 3.08 -6.92
C PRO A 149 -11.57 1.92 -7.92
N GLN A 150 -12.34 2.02 -9.01
CA GLN A 150 -12.44 0.94 -9.99
C GLN A 150 -11.17 0.85 -10.84
N ASP A 151 -10.61 1.99 -11.24
CA ASP A 151 -9.32 2.04 -11.93
C ASP A 151 -8.21 1.45 -11.05
N LEU A 152 -8.17 1.81 -9.76
CA LEU A 152 -7.25 1.21 -8.78
C LEU A 152 -7.38 -0.32 -8.74
N LEU A 153 -8.60 -0.83 -8.56
CA LEU A 153 -8.87 -2.27 -8.50
C LEU A 153 -8.36 -3.00 -9.75
N ARG A 154 -8.62 -2.43 -10.94
CA ARG A 154 -8.17 -2.98 -12.22
C ARG A 154 -6.64 -2.96 -12.34
N LEU A 155 -6.00 -1.85 -11.98
CA LEU A 155 -4.54 -1.72 -12.02
C LEU A 155 -3.86 -2.73 -11.10
N VAL A 156 -4.34 -2.85 -9.86
CA VAL A 156 -3.81 -3.78 -8.87
C VAL A 156 -3.93 -5.24 -9.36
N ALA A 157 -5.08 -5.64 -9.90
CA ALA A 157 -5.27 -7.02 -10.39
C ALA A 157 -4.30 -7.37 -11.54
N LEU A 158 -4.13 -6.45 -12.50
CA LEU A 158 -3.20 -6.64 -13.62
C LEU A 158 -1.74 -6.71 -13.17
N ASP A 159 -1.37 -5.85 -12.22
CA ASP A 159 -0.01 -5.79 -11.71
C ASP A 159 0.34 -7.02 -10.86
N LEU A 160 -0.60 -7.49 -10.04
CA LEU A 160 -0.44 -8.74 -9.30
C LEU A 160 -0.23 -9.92 -10.25
N GLU A 161 -1.07 -10.09 -11.27
CA GLU A 161 -0.91 -11.18 -12.24
C GLU A 161 0.49 -11.14 -12.87
N LYS A 162 0.92 -9.96 -13.31
CA LYS A 162 2.24 -9.77 -13.91
C LYS A 162 3.35 -10.10 -12.92
N SER A 163 3.30 -9.58 -11.70
CA SER A 163 4.35 -9.79 -10.71
C SER A 163 4.40 -11.22 -10.19
N ILE A 164 3.28 -11.92 -10.07
CA ILE A 164 3.25 -13.36 -9.77
C ILE A 164 4.05 -14.12 -10.85
N LYS A 165 3.79 -13.83 -12.13
CA LYS A 165 4.49 -14.46 -13.25
C LYS A 165 5.98 -14.11 -13.31
N ASP A 166 6.35 -12.89 -12.93
CA ASP A 166 7.73 -12.42 -13.00
C ASP A 166 8.59 -12.89 -11.82
N TYR A 167 8.01 -13.05 -10.63
CA TYR A 167 8.78 -13.23 -9.39
C TYR A 167 8.44 -14.49 -8.59
N ILE A 168 7.22 -15.01 -8.67
CA ILE A 168 6.80 -16.20 -7.92
C ILE A 168 6.94 -17.46 -8.78
N ILE A 169 6.61 -17.37 -10.07
CA ILE A 169 6.84 -18.46 -11.02
C ILE A 169 8.30 -18.34 -11.49
N PRO A 170 9.18 -19.31 -11.20
CA PRO A 170 10.53 -19.28 -11.74
C PRO A 170 10.47 -19.32 -13.27
N ARG A 171 11.22 -18.47 -13.95
CA ARG A 171 11.48 -18.66 -15.38
C ARG A 171 12.31 -19.94 -15.52
N THR A 172 11.65 -21.02 -15.95
CA THR A 172 12.28 -22.26 -16.41
C THR A 172 13.22 -21.99 -17.58
#